data_AF-A0A451AC86-F1
#
_entry.id   AF-A0A451AC86-F1
#
_cell.length_a   1.000
_cell.length_b   1.000
_cell.length_c   1.000
_cell.angle_alpha   90.00
_cell.angle_beta   90.00
_cell.angle_gamma   90.00
#
_symmetry.space_group_name_H-M   'P 1'
#
loop_
_entity.id
_entity.type
_entity.pdbx_description
1 polymer ?
#
loop_
_entity_poly.entity_id
_entity_poly.type
_entity_poly.pdbx_seq_one_letter_code
_entity_poly.pdbx_strand_id
1 'polypeptide(L)'
;MKIDNNDRRHEVALFRYGLIADLVNLPPATKGLYARIRKKAETEYVIPGSNRTRVAEETIRGWLKHYRRAGFDALLPVFVNKVVR
;
A
#
# COMPACT_ATOMS: atom_id res chain seq x y z
N MET A 1 19.32 -15.18 -11.96
CA MET A 1 18.94 -14.77 -10.58
C MET A 1 17.46 -15.08 -10.40
N LYS A 2 17.09 -16.06 -9.58
CA LYS A 2 15.68 -16.37 -9.31
C LYS A 2 15.22 -15.45 -8.18
N ILE A 3 14.47 -14.41 -8.51
CA ILE A 3 13.77 -13.61 -7.49
C ILE A 3 12.73 -14.53 -6.89
N ASP A 4 12.93 -14.93 -5.64
CA ASP A 4 12.02 -15.84 -4.97
C ASP A 4 10.66 -15.17 -4.72
N ASN A 5 9.62 -16.00 -4.51
CA ASN A 5 8.28 -15.47 -4.27
C ASN A 5 8.18 -14.66 -2.97
N ASN A 6 9.10 -14.87 -2.03
CA ASN A 6 9.13 -14.11 -0.79
C ASN A 6 9.62 -12.69 -1.04
N ASP A 7 10.67 -12.53 -1.85
CA ASP A 7 11.23 -11.27 -2.30
C ASP A 7 10.17 -10.40 -2.98
N ARG A 8 9.39 -10.97 -3.90
CA ARG A 8 8.33 -10.22 -4.61
C ARG A 8 7.22 -9.74 -3.68
N ARG A 9 6.83 -10.54 -2.69
CA ARG A 9 5.81 -10.15 -1.72
C ARG A 9 6.32 -9.04 -0.80
N HIS A 10 7.57 -9.13 -0.39
CA HIS A 10 8.24 -8.09 0.39
C HIS A 10 8.40 -6.80 -0.42
N GLU A 11 8.75 -6.87 -1.69
CA GLU A 11 8.83 -5.71 -2.59
C GLU A 11 7.49 -4.97 -2.65
N VAL A 12 6.38 -5.71 -2.80
CA VAL A 12 5.03 -5.14 -2.76
C VAL A 12 4.73 -4.51 -1.40
N ALA A 13 5.09 -5.17 -0.29
CA ALA A 13 4.85 -4.64 1.05
C ALA A 13 5.68 -3.37 1.33
N LEU A 14 6.94 -3.33 0.89
CA LEU A 14 7.83 -2.18 0.97
C LEU A 14 7.28 -1.01 0.16
N PHE A 15 6.81 -1.26 -1.06
CA PHE A 15 6.13 -0.24 -1.86
C PHE A 15 4.93 0.35 -1.13
N ARG A 16 4.04 -0.52 -0.61
CA ARG A 16 2.84 -0.09 0.15
C ARG A 16 3.22 0.73 1.37
N TYR A 17 4.24 0.28 2.11
CA TYR A 17 4.74 0.97 3.29
C TYR A 17 5.30 2.34 2.95
N GLY A 18 6.18 2.43 1.94
CA GLY A 18 6.74 3.69 1.47
C GLY A 18 5.66 4.70 1.05
N LEU A 19 4.56 4.21 0.47
CA LEU A 19 3.44 5.05 0.09
C LEU A 19 2.66 5.62 1.29
N ILE A 20 2.59 4.91 2.42
CA ILE A 20 1.82 5.33 3.60
C ILE A 20 2.68 5.83 4.78
N ALA A 21 4.01 5.72 4.73
CA ALA A 21 4.89 5.97 5.87
C ALA A 21 4.73 7.40 6.43
N ASP A 22 4.64 8.41 5.57
CA ASP A 22 4.38 9.79 6.00
C ASP A 22 2.99 9.95 6.65
N LEU A 23 2.00 9.15 6.25
CA LEU A 23 0.64 9.17 6.81
C LEU A 23 0.56 8.44 8.15
N VAL A 24 1.35 7.38 8.32
CA VAL A 24 1.46 6.61 9.57
C VAL A 24 2.02 7.49 10.67
N ASN A 25 3.05 8.29 10.36
CA ASN A 25 3.75 9.15 11.32
C ASN A 25 2.98 10.45 11.67
N LEU A 26 1.79 10.68 11.09
CA LEU A 26 0.98 11.82 11.45
C LEU A 26 0.36 11.63 12.85
N PRO A 27 0.42 12.65 13.72
CA PRO A 27 -0.31 12.65 14.98
C PRO A 27 -1.82 12.37 14.78
N PRO A 28 -2.47 11.71 15.75
CA PRO A 28 -3.92 11.62 15.77
C PRO A 28 -4.55 13.02 15.69
N ALA A 29 -5.70 13.13 15.02
CA ALA A 29 -6.40 14.40 14.74
C ALA A 29 -5.67 15.40 13.82
N THR A 30 -4.61 15.01 13.12
CA THR A 30 -3.99 15.89 12.11
C THR A 30 -4.99 16.20 10.98
N LYS A 31 -5.35 17.47 10.83
CA LYS A 31 -6.19 17.95 9.72
C LYS A 31 -5.51 17.68 8.37
N GLY A 32 -6.31 17.36 7.35
CA GLY A 32 -5.81 17.18 5.98
C GLY A 32 -5.29 15.78 5.62
N LEU A 33 -5.53 14.74 6.45
CA LEU A 33 -5.20 13.36 6.09
C LEU A 33 -5.80 12.96 4.72
N TYR A 34 -7.10 13.23 4.51
CA TYR A 34 -7.78 12.91 3.25
C TYR A 34 -7.20 13.67 2.06
N ALA A 35 -6.83 14.95 2.24
CA ALA A 35 -6.19 15.73 1.18
C ALA A 35 -4.83 15.16 0.79
N ARG A 36 -4.02 14.67 1.76
CA ARG A 36 -2.76 13.98 1.48
C ARG A 36 -2.97 12.66 0.76
N ILE A 37 -3.98 11.88 1.16
CA ILE A 37 -4.35 10.62 0.48
C ILE A 37 -4.75 10.89 -0.96
N ARG A 38 -5.58 11.90 -1.21
CA ARG A 38 -5.98 12.30 -2.57
C ARG A 38 -4.78 12.66 -3.44
N LYS A 39 -3.88 13.52 -2.94
CA LYS A 39 -2.64 13.88 -3.65
C LYS A 39 -1.80 12.65 -4.02
N LYS A 40 -1.69 11.69 -3.10
CA LYS A 40 -0.98 10.43 -3.35
C LYS A 40 -1.69 9.59 -4.42
N ALA A 41 -3.02 9.55 -4.43
CA ALA A 41 -3.77 8.79 -5.44
C ALA A 41 -3.71 9.41 -6.85
N GLU A 42 -3.47 10.71 -6.94
CA GLU A 42 -3.27 11.45 -8.19
C GLU A 42 -1.85 11.26 -8.77
N THR A 43 -0.90 10.77 -7.96
CA THR A 43 0.49 10.54 -8.35
C THR A 43 0.67 9.20 -9.07
N GLU A 44 1.59 9.13 -10.03
CA GLU A 44 1.97 7.89 -10.71
C GLU A 44 3.14 7.19 -10.01
N TYR A 45 3.10 5.86 -10.03
CA TYR A 45 4.06 4.99 -9.37
C TYR A 45 4.41 3.80 -10.26
N VAL A 46 5.64 3.31 -10.10
CA VAL A 46 6.00 1.96 -10.52
C VAL A 46 5.52 1.02 -9.43
N ILE A 47 4.42 0.29 -9.69
CA ILE A 47 3.81 -0.62 -8.72
C ILE A 47 4.37 -2.03 -8.96
N PRO A 48 5.09 -2.62 -7.99
CA PRO A 48 5.64 -3.97 -8.15
C PRO A 48 4.56 -5.01 -8.48
N GLY A 49 4.77 -5.78 -9.55
CA GLY A 49 3.86 -6.84 -9.98
C GLY A 49 2.51 -6.36 -10.54
N SER A 50 2.39 -5.10 -10.95
CA SER A 50 1.15 -4.52 -11.48
C SER A 50 1.41 -3.64 -12.70
N ASN A 51 0.53 -3.72 -13.71
CA ASN A 51 0.55 -2.82 -14.88
C ASN A 51 -0.15 -1.47 -14.61
N ARG A 52 -0.75 -1.29 -13.43
CA ARG A 52 -1.35 -0.02 -13.03
C ARG A 52 -0.26 0.96 -12.58
N THR A 53 -0.46 2.24 -12.88
CA THR A 53 0.44 3.32 -12.46
C THR A 53 -0.10 4.13 -11.28
N ARG A 54 -1.36 3.90 -10.83
CA ARG A 54 -1.98 4.66 -9.73
C ARG A 54 -2.62 3.76 -8.69
N VAL A 55 -2.67 4.25 -7.45
CA VAL A 55 -3.30 3.59 -6.31
C VAL A 55 -4.53 4.40 -5.89
N ALA A 56 -5.69 3.75 -5.80
CA ALA A 56 -6.92 4.41 -5.39
C ALA A 56 -6.89 4.87 -3.93
N GLU A 57 -7.56 5.98 -3.61
CA GLU A 57 -7.62 6.54 -2.24
C GLU A 57 -8.12 5.53 -1.20
N GLU A 58 -9.10 4.70 -1.55
CA GLU A 58 -9.61 3.65 -0.66
C GLU A 58 -8.56 2.58 -0.35
N THR A 59 -7.73 2.23 -1.33
CA THR A 59 -6.64 1.27 -1.14
C THR A 59 -5.59 1.82 -0.17
N ILE A 60 -5.22 3.10 -0.33
CA ILE A 60 -4.30 3.79 0.59
C ILE A 60 -4.87 3.82 2.02
N ARG A 61 -6.16 4.16 2.16
CA ARG A 61 -6.87 4.13 3.46
C ARG A 61 -6.86 2.74 4.08
N GLY A 62 -7.11 1.70 3.28
CA GLY A 62 -7.04 0.31 3.70
C GLY A 62 -5.67 -0.05 4.26
N TRP A 63 -4.59 0.21 3.50
CA TRP A 63 -3.22 -0.05 3.97
C TRP A 63 -2.88 0.70 5.25
N LEU A 64 -3.25 1.97 5.37
CA LEU A 64 -3.04 2.75 6.60
C LEU A 64 -3.75 2.11 7.81
N LYS A 65 -5.01 1.67 7.63
CA LYS A 65 -5.78 0.98 8.67
C LYS A 65 -5.13 -0.36 9.06
N HIS A 66 -4.74 -1.17 8.07
CA HIS A 66 -4.12 -2.47 8.30
C HIS A 66 -2.78 -2.34 9.02
N TYR A 67 -1.93 -1.40 8.58
CA TYR A 67 -0.63 -1.16 9.19
C TYR A 67 -0.76 -0.70 10.65
N ARG A 68 -1.65 0.26 10.94
CA ARG A 68 -1.87 0.73 12.32
C ARG A 68 -2.36 -0.36 13.27
N ARG A 69 -3.01 -1.41 12.74
CA ARG A 69 -3.56 -2.51 13.53
C ARG A 69 -2.57 -3.67 13.73
N ALA A 70 -1.79 -4.00 12.70
CA ALA A 70 -1.03 -5.25 12.65
C ALA A 70 0.39 -5.09 12.07
N GLY A 71 0.87 -3.86 11.88
CA GLY A 71 2.22 -3.57 11.44
C GLY A 71 2.48 -3.95 9.97
N PHE A 72 3.76 -4.20 9.66
CA PHE A 72 4.23 -4.39 8.29
C PHE A 72 3.67 -5.66 7.63
N ASP A 73 3.49 -6.75 8.38
CA ASP A 73 2.98 -8.02 7.84
C ASP A 73 1.57 -7.85 7.22
N ALA A 74 0.79 -6.91 7.73
CA ALA A 74 -0.53 -6.58 7.19
C ALA A 74 -0.48 -5.89 5.80
N LEU A 75 0.70 -5.49 5.35
CA LEU A 75 0.94 -4.95 4.01
C LEU A 75 1.37 -6.02 3.01
N LEU A 76 1.66 -7.25 3.43
CA LEU A 76 1.94 -8.32 2.50
C LEU A 76 0.72 -8.56 1.59
N PRO A 77 0.92 -8.88 0.31
CA PRO A 77 -0.19 -9.24 -0.55
C PRO A 77 -0.85 -10.51 -0.01
N VAL A 78 -2.16 -10.42 0.22
CA VAL A 78 -3.01 -11.59 0.44
C VAL A 78 -3.29 -12.21 -0.92
N PHE A 79 -2.93 -13.48 -1.10
CA PHE A 79 -3.34 -14.23 -2.27
C PHE A 79 -4.84 -14.50 -2.16
N VAL A 80 -5.67 -13.58 -2.65
CA VAL A 80 -7.07 -13.90 -2.89
C VAL A 80 -7.07 -14.69 -4.19
N ASN A 81 -7.23 -16.01 -4.10
CA ASN A 81 -7.43 -16.85 -5.27
C ASN A 81 -8.71 -16.38 -5.95
N LYS A 82 -8.59 -15.47 -6.92
CA LYS A 82 -9.73 -15.08 -7.76
C LYS A 82 -10.02 -16.29 -8.62
N VAL A 83 -10.92 -17.14 -8.15
CA VAL A 83 -11.67 -18.04 -9.03
C VAL A 83 -12.42 -17.09 -9.97
N VAL A 84 -11.84 -16.89 -11.15
CA VAL A 84 -12.50 -16.22 -12.26
C VAL A 84 -13.71 -17.09 -12.57
N ARG A 85 -14.90 -16.58 -12.28
CA ARG A 85 -16.15 -17.07 -12.89
C ARG A 85 -16.34 -16.35 -14.20
#